data_AF-A0A8S1INJ0-F1
#
_entry.id   AF-A0A8S1INJ0-F1
#
_cell.length_a   1.000
_cell.length_b   1.000
_cell.length_c   1.000
_cell.angle_alpha   90.00
_cell.angle_beta   90.00
_cell.angle_gamma   90.00
#
_symmetry.space_group_name_H-M   'P 1'
#
loop_
_entity.id
_entity.type
_entity.pdbx_description
1 polymer ?
#
loop_
_entity_poly.entity_id
_entity_poly.type
_entity_poly.pdbx_seq_one_letter_code
_entity_poly.pdbx_strand_id
1 'polypeptide(L)'
;MVDVPRLSATTHAFRALWLAVGTAALVWRRGANALVQEAWDVLRASAIVRHDSFEPGVVVVAFLFCLVFWKAMDCWLPEGWTRPWRLQDSADLGSWKIEKRGFRLLQEPAWYFAPLLVFDYLFPRRKLPASAPSVEQLVVEVLAALVVYDLLFFFVHVICHKVGGASAERSKAFGFGAKENMLCYECLLYPPHGFLVYTAMYMPSTTAEELCVP
;
A
#
# COMPACT_ATOMS: atom_id res chain seq x y z
N MET A 1 -2.50 28.96 -26.72
CA MET A 1 -1.48 27.92 -26.99
C MET A 1 -0.96 27.50 -25.62
N VAL A 2 -1.21 26.27 -25.18
CA VAL A 2 -0.71 25.78 -23.88
C VAL A 2 0.71 25.28 -24.12
N ASP A 3 1.71 25.89 -23.49
CA ASP A 3 3.08 25.37 -23.55
C ASP A 3 3.11 24.00 -22.86
N VAL A 4 3.26 22.94 -23.66
CA VAL A 4 3.49 21.61 -23.13
C VAL A 4 4.93 21.59 -22.59
N PRO A 5 5.15 21.41 -21.27
CA PRO A 5 6.49 21.40 -20.73
C PRO A 5 7.30 20.29 -21.39
N ARG A 6 8.45 20.66 -21.96
CA ARG A 6 9.38 19.67 -22.52
C ARG A 6 9.91 18.80 -21.39
N LEU A 7 9.80 17.49 -21.55
CA LEU A 7 10.38 16.52 -20.61
C LEU A 7 11.89 16.77 -20.49
N SER A 8 12.41 16.70 -19.27
CA SER A 8 13.84 16.88 -19.02
C SER A 8 14.64 15.71 -19.61
N ALA A 9 15.91 15.95 -19.98
CA ALA A 9 16.83 14.89 -20.42
C ALA A 9 16.91 13.75 -19.39
N THR A 10 16.83 14.08 -18.10
CA THR A 10 16.74 13.13 -16.99
C THR A 10 15.55 12.18 -17.14
N THR A 11 14.37 12.68 -17.51
CA THR A 11 13.19 11.84 -17.69
C THR A 11 13.37 10.84 -18.83
N HIS A 12 13.98 11.26 -19.93
CA HIS A 12 14.31 10.37 -21.04
C HIS A 12 15.34 9.31 -20.65
N ALA A 13 16.38 9.69 -19.91
CA ALA A 13 17.39 8.76 -19.41
C ALA A 13 16.78 7.69 -18.48
N PHE A 14 15.90 8.09 -17.56
CA PHE A 14 15.19 7.13 -16.70
C PHE A 14 14.30 6.17 -17.50
N ARG A 15 13.57 6.67 -18.50
CA ARG A 15 12.75 5.81 -19.37
C ARG A 15 13.61 4.82 -20.15
N ALA A 16 14.73 5.28 -20.71
CA ALA A 16 15.68 4.42 -21.42
C ALA A 16 16.28 3.36 -20.49
N LEU A 17 16.63 3.73 -19.26
CA LEU A 17 17.13 2.80 -18.24
C LEU A 17 16.08 1.70 -17.93
N TRP A 18 14.83 2.09 -17.65
CA TRP A 18 13.77 1.12 -17.38
C TRP A 18 13.46 0.22 -18.57
N LEU A 19 13.48 0.75 -19.79
CA LEU A 19 13.36 -0.04 -21.02
C LEU A 19 14.52 -1.02 -21.18
N ALA A 20 15.75 -0.59 -20.92
CA ALA A 20 16.93 -1.46 -20.98
C ALA A 20 16.86 -2.59 -19.95
N VAL A 21 16.47 -2.28 -18.70
CA VAL A 21 16.25 -3.27 -17.64
C VAL A 21 15.16 -4.25 -18.03
N GLY A 22 14.01 -3.77 -18.53
CA GLY A 22 12.92 -4.63 -19.00
C GLY A 22 13.35 -5.53 -20.15
N THR A 23 14.07 -4.99 -21.13
CA THR A 23 14.59 -5.76 -22.27
C THR A 23 15.60 -6.81 -21.82
N ALA A 24 16.51 -6.45 -20.92
CA ALA A 24 17.48 -7.39 -20.36
C ALA A 24 16.78 -8.52 -19.59
N ALA A 25 15.75 -8.21 -18.80
CA ALA A 25 14.95 -9.20 -18.09
C ALA A 25 14.22 -10.16 -19.07
N LEU A 26 13.69 -9.64 -20.18
CA LEU A 26 13.05 -10.47 -21.21
C LEU A 26 14.04 -11.37 -21.95
N VAL A 27 15.21 -10.85 -22.33
CA VAL A 27 16.27 -11.64 -22.97
C VAL A 27 16.79 -12.72 -22.02
N TRP A 28 16.92 -12.39 -20.74
CA TRP A 28 17.42 -13.29 -19.70
C TRP A 28 16.29 -14.01 -18.92
N ARG A 29 15.11 -14.15 -19.53
CA ARG A 29 13.90 -14.70 -18.90
C ARG A 29 14.13 -16.01 -18.15
N ARG A 30 14.84 -16.96 -18.76
CA ARG A 30 15.09 -18.28 -18.13
C ARG A 30 15.95 -18.16 -16.88
N GLY A 31 17.00 -17.35 -16.92
CA GLY A 31 17.87 -17.11 -15.76
C GLY A 31 17.13 -16.33 -14.67
N ALA A 32 16.34 -15.33 -15.05
CA ALA A 32 15.51 -14.57 -14.11
C ALA A 32 14.47 -15.47 -13.41
N ASN A 33 13.76 -16.33 -14.16
CA ASN A 33 12.82 -17.30 -13.57
C ASN A 33 13.52 -18.31 -12.65
N ALA A 34 14.73 -18.76 -12.99
CA ALA A 34 15.50 -19.65 -12.14
C ALA A 34 15.90 -18.98 -10.82
N LEU A 35 16.35 -17.72 -10.86
CA LEU A 35 16.65 -16.94 -9.66
C LEU A 35 15.40 -16.70 -8.80
N VAL A 36 14.26 -16.40 -9.43
CA VAL A 36 12.98 -16.25 -8.72
C VAL A 36 12.59 -17.55 -8.04
N GLN A 37 12.74 -18.69 -8.72
CA GLN A 37 12.48 -20.01 -8.13
C GLN A 37 13.41 -20.32 -6.95
N GLU A 38 14.71 -20.05 -7.09
CA GLU A 38 15.68 -20.25 -6.00
C GLU A 38 15.34 -19.38 -4.77
N ALA A 39 15.08 -18.09 -5.00
CA ALA A 39 14.68 -17.18 -3.93
C ALA A 39 13.36 -17.63 -3.28
N TRP A 40 12.40 -18.09 -4.07
CA TRP A 40 11.13 -18.61 -3.60
C TRP A 40 11.28 -19.86 -2.74
N ASP A 41 12.13 -20.80 -3.13
CA ASP A 41 12.40 -22.02 -2.37
C ASP A 41 13.05 -21.70 -1.01
N VAL A 42 14.00 -20.77 -1.00
CA VAL A 42 14.62 -20.26 0.25
C VAL A 42 13.58 -19.59 1.14
N LEU A 43 12.74 -18.71 0.59
CA LEU A 43 11.71 -18.02 1.35
C LEU A 43 10.67 -19.00 1.91
N ARG A 44 10.17 -19.94 1.10
CA ARG A 44 9.18 -20.96 1.50
C ARG A 44 9.69 -21.95 2.54
N ALA A 45 11.01 -22.10 2.69
CA ALA A 45 11.57 -22.89 3.78
C ALA A 45 11.27 -22.26 5.16
N SER A 46 11.02 -20.95 5.21
CA SER A 46 10.58 -20.25 6.42
C SER A 46 9.12 -20.56 6.77
N ALA A 47 8.85 -20.79 8.05
CA ALA A 47 7.48 -20.97 8.56
C ALA A 47 6.59 -19.73 8.32
N ILE A 48 7.19 -18.54 8.23
CA ILE A 48 6.48 -17.28 8.05
C ILE A 48 5.92 -17.18 6.63
N VAL A 49 6.71 -17.57 5.62
CA VAL A 49 6.36 -17.44 4.19
C VAL A 49 5.60 -18.67 3.68
N ARG A 50 5.35 -19.68 4.50
CA ARG A 50 4.57 -20.86 4.08
C ARG A 50 3.10 -20.53 3.79
N HIS A 51 2.59 -19.46 4.39
CA HIS A 51 1.21 -19.01 4.30
C HIS A 51 1.13 -17.64 3.62
N ASP A 52 0.02 -17.37 2.92
CA ASP A 52 -0.33 -16.05 2.35
C ASP A 52 -0.35 -14.90 3.39
N SER A 53 -0.31 -15.26 4.67
CA SER A 53 -0.12 -14.39 5.85
C SER A 53 1.07 -13.45 5.79
N PHE A 54 2.11 -13.87 5.07
CA PHE A 54 3.32 -13.10 4.95
C PHE A 54 3.10 -11.81 4.16
N GLU A 55 2.25 -11.83 3.12
CA GLU A 55 2.10 -10.70 2.20
C GLU A 55 1.62 -9.44 2.93
N PRO A 56 0.56 -9.48 3.76
CA PRO A 56 0.14 -8.30 4.50
C PRO A 56 1.20 -7.82 5.49
N GLY A 57 1.96 -8.74 6.11
CA GLY A 57 3.05 -8.38 7.01
C GLY A 57 4.18 -7.64 6.30
N VAL A 58 4.59 -8.11 5.13
CA VAL A 58 5.57 -7.42 4.28
C VAL A 58 5.08 -6.04 3.88
N VAL A 59 3.81 -5.93 3.45
CA VAL A 59 3.22 -4.65 3.05
C VAL A 59 3.25 -3.65 4.21
N VAL A 60 2.85 -4.06 5.41
CA VAL A 60 2.88 -3.21 6.61
C VAL A 60 4.30 -2.79 6.97
N VAL A 61 5.25 -3.74 6.99
CA VAL A 61 6.65 -3.44 7.30
C VAL A 61 7.26 -2.51 6.25
N ALA A 62 7.02 -2.76 4.96
CA ALA A 62 7.49 -1.92 3.87
C ALA A 62 6.88 -0.51 3.95
N PHE A 63 5.59 -0.40 4.25
CA PHE A 63 4.92 0.88 4.44
C PHE A 63 5.53 1.67 5.60
N LEU A 64 5.69 1.06 6.76
CA LEU A 64 6.31 1.69 7.94
C LEU A 64 7.77 2.08 7.67
N PHE A 65 8.53 1.21 7.01
CA PHE A 65 9.89 1.50 6.58
C PHE A 65 9.93 2.73 5.66
N CYS A 66 9.08 2.76 4.62
CA CYS A 66 8.97 3.89 3.71
C CYS A 66 8.61 5.18 4.45
N LEU A 67 7.65 5.16 5.38
CA LEU A 67 7.30 6.32 6.19
C LEU A 67 8.49 6.85 6.99
N VAL A 68 9.21 5.96 7.68
CA VAL A 68 10.40 6.34 8.47
C VAL A 68 11.52 6.84 7.56
N PHE A 69 11.74 6.18 6.43
CA PHE A 69 12.76 6.54 5.45
C PHE A 69 12.50 7.93 4.86
N TRP A 70 11.28 8.22 4.40
CA TRP A 70 10.93 9.53 3.86
C TRP A 70 10.99 10.63 4.92
N LYS A 71 10.55 10.34 6.15
CA LYS A 71 10.72 11.26 7.28
C LYS A 71 12.20 11.55 7.53
N ALA A 72 13.04 10.52 7.55
CA ALA A 72 14.48 10.68 7.74
C ALA A 72 15.09 11.53 6.62
N MET A 73 14.73 11.28 5.36
CA MET A 73 15.14 12.12 4.24
C MET A 73 14.72 13.59 4.44
N ASP A 74 13.49 13.84 4.87
CA ASP A 74 13.00 15.20 5.09
C ASP A 74 13.69 15.93 6.24
N CYS A 75 14.14 15.19 7.27
CA CYS A 75 14.86 15.75 8.40
C CYS A 75 16.37 15.94 8.13
N TRP A 76 16.97 15.13 7.25
CA TRP A 76 18.43 15.09 7.07
C TRP A 76 18.91 15.76 5.79
N LEU A 77 18.07 15.86 4.76
CA LEU A 77 18.43 16.51 3.51
C LEU A 77 18.10 18.01 3.55
N PRO A 78 18.93 18.87 2.90
CA PRO A 78 18.63 20.28 2.79
C PRO A 78 17.27 20.54 2.13
N GLU A 79 16.49 21.49 2.66
CA GLU A 79 15.13 21.80 2.16
C GLU A 79 15.12 22.11 0.66
N GLY A 80 16.13 22.80 0.15
CA GLY A 80 16.24 23.13 -1.27
C GLY A 80 16.30 21.91 -2.20
N TRP A 81 16.67 20.74 -1.70
CA TRP A 81 16.75 19.50 -2.49
C TRP A 81 15.44 18.72 -2.47
N THR A 82 14.75 18.70 -1.34
CA THR A 82 13.52 17.90 -1.15
C THR A 82 12.27 18.67 -1.53
N ARG A 83 12.24 20.00 -1.34
CA ARG A 83 11.06 20.85 -1.55
C ARG A 83 10.39 20.73 -2.92
N PRO A 84 11.10 20.62 -4.06
CA PRO A 84 10.44 20.43 -5.37
C PRO A 84 9.66 19.12 -5.50
N TRP A 85 9.95 18.14 -4.64
CA TRP A 85 9.38 16.79 -4.68
C TRP A 85 8.42 16.52 -3.52
N ARG A 86 8.24 17.48 -2.61
CA ARG A 86 7.28 17.34 -1.50
C ARG A 86 5.87 17.46 -2.03
N LEU A 87 4.99 16.58 -1.56
CA LEU A 87 3.54 16.68 -1.78
C LEU A 87 2.90 17.81 -0.95
N GLN A 88 3.59 18.30 0.08
CA GLN A 88 3.13 19.38 0.94
C GLN A 88 3.98 20.63 0.72
N ASP A 89 3.32 21.76 0.50
CA ASP A 89 3.97 23.07 0.34
C ASP A 89 4.48 23.67 1.66
N SER A 90 4.05 23.15 2.81
CA SER A 90 4.42 23.65 4.12
C SER A 90 5.78 23.13 4.57
N ALA A 91 6.65 24.03 5.06
CA ALA A 91 7.89 23.66 5.76
C ALA A 91 7.64 23.11 7.19
N ASP A 92 6.40 23.17 7.69
CA ASP A 92 6.01 22.62 8.98
C ASP A 92 6.01 21.09 8.96
N LEU A 93 7.11 20.49 9.42
CA LEU A 93 7.21 19.05 9.64
C LEU A 93 6.29 18.56 10.78
N GLY A 94 5.70 19.47 11.57
CA GLY A 94 4.68 19.13 12.56
C GLY A 94 3.41 18.56 11.93
N SER A 95 3.22 18.62 10.61
CA SER A 95 2.14 17.92 9.90
C SER A 95 2.33 16.39 9.86
N TRP A 96 3.55 15.89 10.11
CA TRP A 96 3.81 14.46 10.24
C TRP A 96 3.03 13.91 11.44
N LYS A 97 1.94 13.21 11.13
CA LYS A 97 0.96 12.71 12.11
C LYS A 97 1.58 11.87 13.24
N ILE A 98 2.75 11.28 12.99
CA ILE A 98 3.51 10.47 13.93
C ILE A 98 3.89 11.26 15.21
N GLU A 99 4.14 12.57 15.11
CA GLU A 99 4.62 13.36 16.26
C GLU A 99 3.51 14.02 17.08
N LYS A 100 2.41 14.44 16.45
CA LYS A 100 1.42 15.35 17.07
C LYS A 100 0.61 14.76 18.22
N ARG A 101 0.64 13.45 18.47
CA ARG A 101 -0.30 12.81 19.41
C ARG A 101 0.31 11.80 20.38
N GLY A 102 1.64 11.72 20.48
CA GLY A 102 2.28 10.69 21.30
C GLY A 102 1.85 9.27 20.89
N PHE A 103 1.45 9.12 19.61
CA PHE A 103 1.08 7.84 19.02
C PHE A 103 2.29 6.93 19.16
N ARG A 104 2.12 5.88 19.95
CA ARG A 104 3.20 4.93 20.20
C ARG A 104 3.42 4.19 18.88
N LEU A 105 4.66 4.17 18.37
CA LEU A 105 5.09 3.39 17.20
C LEU A 105 4.58 1.94 17.19
N LEU A 106 4.16 1.41 18.34
CA LEU A 106 3.61 0.08 18.53
C LEU A 106 2.09 -0.02 18.29
N GLN A 107 1.33 1.07 18.38
CA GLN A 107 -0.12 1.06 18.17
C GLN A 107 -0.49 0.96 16.68
N GLU A 108 0.23 1.67 15.80
CA GLU A 108 -0.04 1.60 14.36
C GLU A 108 0.10 0.17 13.81
N PRO A 109 1.21 -0.55 14.05
CA PRO A 109 1.32 -1.95 13.67
C PRO A 109 0.15 -2.78 14.20
N ALA A 110 -0.27 -2.58 15.46
CA ALA A 110 -1.39 -3.33 16.03
C ALA A 110 -2.70 -3.11 15.25
N TRP A 111 -2.97 -1.91 14.76
CA TRP A 111 -4.14 -1.63 13.93
C TRP A 111 -4.07 -2.26 12.54
N TYR A 112 -2.87 -2.42 11.98
CA TYR A 112 -2.68 -3.12 10.72
C TYR A 112 -2.73 -4.65 10.88
N PHE A 113 -2.11 -5.18 11.94
CA PHE A 113 -1.99 -6.62 12.19
C PHE A 113 -3.25 -7.23 12.82
N ALA A 114 -3.98 -6.51 13.68
CA ALA A 114 -5.13 -7.09 14.37
C ALA A 114 -6.23 -7.59 13.41
N PRO A 115 -6.67 -6.83 12.39
CA PRO A 115 -7.64 -7.33 11.41
C PRO A 115 -7.13 -8.57 10.67
N LEU A 116 -5.83 -8.62 10.37
CA LEU A 116 -5.19 -9.75 9.70
C LEU A 116 -5.20 -10.99 10.60
N LEU A 117 -4.87 -10.85 11.89
CA LEU A 117 -4.90 -11.93 12.88
C LEU A 117 -6.31 -12.44 13.15
N VAL A 118 -7.32 -11.56 13.11
CA VAL A 118 -8.72 -11.98 13.19
C VAL A 118 -9.13 -12.75 11.93
N PHE A 119 -8.72 -12.27 10.74
CA PHE A 119 -9.00 -12.97 9.48
C PHE A 119 -8.31 -14.33 9.40
N ASP A 120 -7.04 -14.41 9.81
CA ASP A 120 -6.27 -15.64 10.09
C ASP A 120 -7.06 -16.67 10.87
N TYR A 121 -7.66 -16.21 11.96
CA TYR A 121 -8.35 -17.05 12.91
C TYR A 121 -9.68 -17.58 12.35
N LEU A 122 -10.38 -16.75 11.58
CA LEU A 122 -11.70 -17.08 11.04
C LEU A 122 -11.65 -17.89 9.74
N PHE A 123 -10.60 -17.71 8.92
CA PHE A 123 -10.51 -18.32 7.60
C PHE A 123 -9.21 -19.12 7.47
N PRO A 124 -9.30 -20.46 7.26
CA PRO A 124 -8.12 -21.29 7.11
C PRO A 124 -7.30 -20.85 5.91
N ARG A 125 -6.04 -20.52 6.15
CA ARG A 125 -5.18 -19.86 5.17
C ARG A 125 -4.69 -20.78 4.07
N ARG A 126 -4.55 -20.20 2.86
CA ARG A 126 -4.05 -20.94 1.71
C ARG A 126 -2.55 -21.15 1.87
N LYS A 127 -2.11 -22.38 1.57
CA LYS A 127 -0.68 -22.65 1.40
C LYS A 127 -0.26 -22.05 0.07
N LEU A 128 0.89 -21.39 0.06
CA LEU A 128 1.44 -20.87 -1.18
C LEU A 128 1.71 -22.02 -2.18
N PRO A 129 1.74 -21.76 -3.50
CA PRO A 129 2.05 -22.76 -4.52
C PRO A 129 3.51 -23.21 -4.44
N ALA A 130 3.76 -24.50 -4.68
CA ALA A 130 5.09 -25.09 -4.57
C ALA A 130 6.09 -24.47 -5.55
N SER A 131 5.66 -24.23 -6.79
CA SER A 131 6.43 -23.49 -7.79
C SER A 131 6.31 -21.99 -7.60
N ALA A 132 7.38 -21.26 -7.88
CA ALA A 132 7.35 -19.82 -7.93
C ALA A 132 6.53 -19.32 -9.14
N PRO A 133 5.88 -18.15 -9.04
CA PRO A 133 5.34 -17.47 -10.21
C PRO A 133 6.48 -17.09 -11.16
N SER A 134 6.20 -17.05 -12.47
CA SER A 134 7.18 -16.54 -13.43
C SER A 134 7.39 -15.03 -13.25
N VAL A 135 8.50 -14.51 -13.74
CA VAL A 135 8.79 -13.07 -13.73
C VAL A 135 7.69 -12.27 -14.43
N GLU A 136 7.13 -12.80 -15.53
CA GLU A 136 6.03 -12.12 -16.23
C GLU A 136 4.76 -12.09 -15.38
N GLN A 137 4.42 -13.21 -14.75
CA GLN A 137 3.28 -13.30 -13.86
C GLN A 137 3.45 -12.33 -12.68
N LEU A 138 4.63 -12.29 -12.05
CA LEU A 138 4.95 -11.33 -10.99
C LEU A 138 4.76 -9.88 -11.44
N VAL A 139 5.24 -9.51 -12.63
CA VAL A 139 5.08 -8.15 -13.17
C VAL A 139 3.59 -7.83 -13.35
N VAL A 140 2.82 -8.74 -13.93
CA VAL A 140 1.37 -8.55 -14.14
C VAL A 140 0.63 -8.44 -12.81
N GLU A 141 0.95 -9.31 -11.84
CA GLU A 141 0.34 -9.32 -10.51
C GLU A 141 0.65 -8.02 -9.75
N VAL A 142 1.89 -7.54 -9.79
CA VAL A 142 2.28 -6.27 -9.16
C VAL A 142 1.55 -5.09 -9.81
N LEU A 143 1.49 -5.03 -11.14
CA LEU A 143 0.77 -3.97 -11.85
C LEU A 143 -0.73 -4.01 -11.55
N ALA A 144 -1.33 -5.20 -11.55
CA ALA A 144 -2.74 -5.38 -11.21
C ALA A 144 -3.01 -4.96 -9.75
N ALA A 145 -2.16 -5.37 -8.81
CA ALA A 145 -2.27 -5.00 -7.41
C ALA A 145 -2.18 -3.47 -7.22
N LEU A 146 -1.27 -2.80 -7.92
CA LEU A 146 -1.17 -1.32 -7.88
C LEU A 146 -2.43 -0.65 -8.42
N VAL A 147 -2.97 -1.12 -9.56
CA VAL A 147 -4.21 -0.57 -10.12
C VAL A 147 -5.38 -0.74 -9.16
N VAL A 148 -5.55 -1.95 -8.61
CA VAL A 148 -6.63 -2.22 -7.64
C VAL A 148 -6.45 -1.37 -6.39
N TYR A 149 -5.23 -1.27 -5.88
CA TYR A 149 -4.90 -0.44 -4.72
C TYR A 149 -5.25 1.03 -4.97
N ASP A 150 -4.83 1.61 -6.10
CA ASP A 150 -5.09 3.01 -6.43
C ASP A 150 -6.59 3.30 -6.61
N LEU A 151 -7.33 2.37 -7.23
CA LEU A 151 -8.78 2.51 -7.36
C LEU A 151 -9.47 2.49 -6.00
N LEU A 152 -9.16 1.51 -5.16
CA LEU A 152 -9.73 1.42 -3.82
C LEU A 152 -9.37 2.64 -2.98
N PHE A 153 -8.10 3.03 -3.00
CA PHE A 153 -7.61 4.21 -2.30
C PHE A 153 -8.35 5.46 -2.77
N PHE A 154 -8.49 5.67 -4.07
CA PHE A 154 -9.22 6.80 -4.64
C PHE A 154 -10.67 6.86 -4.14
N PHE A 155 -11.43 5.76 -4.23
CA PHE A 155 -12.82 5.75 -3.80
C PHE A 155 -12.97 5.95 -2.29
N VAL A 156 -12.16 5.26 -1.47
CA VAL A 156 -12.16 5.43 -0.02
C VAL A 156 -11.81 6.87 0.35
N HIS A 157 -10.78 7.43 -0.27
CA HIS A 157 -10.35 8.81 -0.05
C HIS A 157 -11.47 9.81 -0.41
N VAL A 158 -12.12 9.65 -1.56
CA VAL A 158 -13.27 10.48 -1.98
C VAL A 158 -14.42 10.38 -0.98
N ILE A 159 -14.75 9.17 -0.51
CA ILE A 159 -15.81 8.95 0.49
C ILE A 159 -15.44 9.67 1.79
N CYS A 160 -14.22 9.52 2.29
CA CYS A 160 -13.76 10.19 3.52
C CYS A 160 -13.85 11.72 3.40
N HIS A 161 -13.53 12.29 2.25
CA HIS A 161 -13.65 13.73 2.03
C HIS A 161 -15.11 14.20 1.92
N LYS A 162 -15.95 13.50 1.16
CA LYS A 162 -17.36 13.89 0.95
C LYS A 162 -18.22 13.68 2.20
N VAL A 163 -18.09 12.54 2.87
CA VAL A 163 -18.86 12.22 4.08
C VAL A 163 -18.36 13.05 5.27
N GLY A 164 -17.05 13.19 5.41
CA GLY A 164 -16.48 13.96 6.50
C GLY A 164 -16.69 15.48 6.35
N GLY A 165 -16.73 16.01 5.12
CA GLY A 165 -17.10 17.39 4.84
C GLY A 165 -18.55 17.70 5.27
N ALA A 166 -19.49 16.78 4.98
CA ALA A 166 -20.88 16.91 5.40
C ALA A 166 -21.03 16.86 6.95
N SER A 167 -20.15 16.12 7.65
CA SER A 167 -20.10 16.10 9.11
C SER A 167 -19.56 17.40 9.69
N ALA A 168 -18.57 18.02 9.04
CA ALA A 168 -18.00 19.31 9.45
C ALA A 168 -19.00 20.47 9.29
N GLU A 169 -19.87 20.44 8.28
CA GLU A 169 -20.96 21.42 8.14
C GLU A 169 -22.08 21.20 9.15
N ARG A 170 -22.48 19.95 9.39
CA ARG A 170 -23.51 19.62 10.40
C ARG A 170 -23.08 20.01 11.80
N SER A 171 -21.84 19.74 12.18
CA SER A 171 -21.32 20.11 13.50
C SER A 171 -21.29 21.62 13.74
N LYS A 172 -20.97 22.43 12.71
CA LYS A 172 -21.12 23.88 12.76
C LYS A 172 -22.58 24.31 12.96
N ALA A 173 -23.53 23.64 12.29
CA ALA A 173 -24.96 23.93 12.42
C ALA A 173 -25.50 23.60 13.83
N PHE A 174 -24.91 22.64 14.55
CA PHE A 174 -25.29 22.26 15.91
C PHE A 174 -24.51 23.00 17.01
N GLY A 175 -23.66 23.98 16.67
CA GLY A 175 -22.93 24.77 17.66
C GLY A 175 -21.81 24.02 18.40
N PHE A 176 -21.42 22.83 17.94
CA PHE A 176 -20.27 22.13 18.48
C PHE A 176 -18.98 22.83 18.02
N GLY A 177 -18.22 23.36 18.97
CA GLY A 177 -16.96 24.06 18.71
C GLY A 177 -16.02 23.17 17.89
N ALA A 178 -15.31 23.77 16.93
CA ALA A 178 -14.48 23.09 15.93
C ALA A 178 -13.42 22.10 16.48
N LYS A 179 -13.17 22.07 17.79
CA LYS A 179 -12.27 21.14 18.46
C LYS A 179 -12.85 19.74 18.67
N GLU A 180 -14.18 19.57 18.67
CA GLU A 180 -14.81 18.26 18.93
C GLU A 180 -15.05 17.43 17.66
N ASN A 181 -14.95 18.05 16.48
CA ASN A 181 -15.27 17.40 15.19
C ASN A 181 -14.15 16.56 14.59
N MET A 182 -12.97 16.54 15.21
CA MET A 182 -11.85 15.71 14.76
C MET A 182 -12.02 14.24 15.17
N LEU A 183 -12.84 13.96 16.19
CA LEU A 183 -13.12 12.59 16.67
C LEU A 183 -13.99 11.79 15.68
N CYS A 184 -14.84 12.44 14.87
CA CYS A 184 -15.66 11.73 13.87
C CYS A 184 -14.86 11.24 12.66
N TYR A 185 -13.79 11.93 12.28
CA TYR A 185 -12.88 11.46 11.22
C TYR A 185 -12.06 10.25 11.68
N GLU A 186 -11.78 10.15 12.99
CA GLU A 186 -11.10 8.99 13.57
C GLU A 186 -11.96 7.73 13.50
N CYS A 187 -13.28 7.79 13.71
CA CYS A 187 -14.14 6.61 13.58
C CYS A 187 -14.33 6.11 12.13
N LEU A 188 -14.11 6.95 11.12
CA LEU A 188 -14.28 6.59 9.70
C LEU A 188 -12.97 6.12 9.04
N LEU A 189 -11.81 6.61 9.50
CA LEU A 189 -10.50 6.08 9.10
C LEU A 189 -10.03 4.93 10.02
N TYR A 190 -10.57 4.83 11.24
CA TYR A 190 -10.44 3.70 12.15
C TYR A 190 -11.82 3.18 12.58
N PRO A 191 -12.59 2.53 11.68
CA PRO A 191 -13.68 1.73 12.17
C PRO A 191 -13.09 0.50 12.89
N PRO A 192 -13.68 0.00 13.99
CA PRO A 192 -13.49 -1.40 14.41
C PRO A 192 -13.95 -2.40 13.31
N HIS A 193 -14.45 -1.90 12.16
CA HIS A 193 -14.84 -2.61 10.95
C HIS A 193 -13.86 -2.41 9.77
N GLY A 194 -12.55 -2.33 10.03
CA GLY A 194 -11.50 -2.45 8.98
C GLY A 194 -11.56 -3.76 8.15
N PHE A 195 -12.53 -4.60 8.43
CA PHE A 195 -12.90 -5.82 7.73
C PHE A 195 -13.23 -5.59 6.24
N LEU A 196 -13.96 -4.52 5.89
CA LEU A 196 -14.60 -4.44 4.56
C LEU A 196 -13.64 -4.28 3.36
N VAL A 197 -12.51 -3.59 3.52
CA VAL A 197 -11.56 -3.37 2.40
C VAL A 197 -10.71 -4.62 2.14
N TYR A 198 -10.30 -5.33 3.19
CA TYR A 198 -9.56 -6.59 3.05
C TYR A 198 -10.45 -7.75 2.56
N THR A 199 -11.73 -7.79 2.95
CA THR A 199 -12.66 -8.85 2.49
C THR A 199 -12.96 -8.75 0.99
N ALA A 200 -12.92 -7.55 0.40
CA ALA A 200 -13.17 -7.37 -1.04
C ALA A 200 -11.97 -7.80 -1.92
N MET A 201 -10.74 -7.72 -1.41
CA MET A 201 -9.52 -8.13 -2.13
C MET A 201 -9.27 -9.64 -2.09
N TYR A 202 -9.77 -10.34 -1.06
CA TYR A 202 -9.58 -11.78 -0.87
C TYR A 202 -10.83 -12.62 -1.15
N MET A 203 -11.81 -12.10 -1.91
CA MET A 203 -12.85 -12.97 -2.46
C MET A 203 -12.20 -13.91 -3.49
N PRO A 204 -12.30 -15.24 -3.33
CA PRO A 204 -11.74 -16.15 -4.30
C PRO A 204 -12.48 -15.95 -5.63
N SER A 205 -11.73 -15.79 -6.72
CA SER A 205 -12.24 -16.08 -8.05
C SER A 205 -12.43 -17.60 -8.13
N THR A 206 -13.45 -18.13 -7.47
CA THR A 206 -13.93 -19.47 -7.75
C THR A 206 -14.52 -19.41 -9.16
N THR A 207 -13.73 -19.84 -10.14
CA THR A 207 -14.29 -20.33 -11.39
C THR A 207 -15.28 -21.43 -11.02
N ALA A 208 -16.51 -21.31 -11.53
CA ALA A 208 -17.64 -22.17 -11.23
C ALA A 208 -17.50 -23.63 -11.73
N GLU A 209 -16.27 -24.10 -12.02
CA GLU A 209 -15.99 -25.41 -12.59
C GLU A 209 -15.60 -26.48 -11.57
N GLU A 210 -15.19 -26.14 -10.34
CA GLU A 210 -14.75 -27.14 -9.35
C GLU A 210 -15.87 -27.72 -8.45
N LEU A 211 -17.14 -27.37 -8.69
CA LEU A 211 -18.30 -27.93 -7.94
C LEU A 211 -19.02 -29.08 -8.66
N CYS A 212 -18.48 -29.57 -9.78
CA CYS A 212 -19.04 -30.73 -10.49
C CYS A 212 -17.97 -31.79 -10.75
N VAL A 213 -17.66 -32.59 -9.73
CA VAL A 213 -17.14 -33.96 -9.90
C VAL A 213 -17.99 -34.87 -9.02
N PRO A 214 -18.54 -35.98 -9.56
CA PRO A 214 -19.60 -36.78 -8.94
C PRO A 214 -19.22 -37.46 -7.63
#